data_AF-A0A8F5BLT7-F1
#
_entry.id   AF-A0A8F5BLT7-F1
#
_cell.length_a   1.000
_cell.length_b   1.000
_cell.length_c   1.000
_cell.angle_alpha   90.00
_cell.angle_beta   90.00
_cell.angle_gamma   90.00
#
_symmetry.space_group_name_H-M   'P 1'
#
loop_
_entity.id
_entity.type
_entity.pdbx_description
1 polymer ?
#
loop_
_entity_poly.entity_id
_entity_poly.type
_entity_poly.pdbx_seq_one_letter_code
_entity_poly.pdbx_strand_id
1 'polypeptide(L)'
;MIPNILFLEIILTSAFLLIISTGLQFYLESRLPSLSKDLDKITFLAKLEALLSLVQLLSSDKVSDMLEGTIIASPLNVKIEELEKYVSANWDNLKGFIDIVNEKIKNVDRIIFLSEELNATISHIINENKISLVLLILSSLFLLLNFMSVAFVFSGLAFGILVIAITSSLNCVKYANELKSFHSKYTLHL
;
A
#
# COMPACT_ATOMS: atom_id res chain seq x y z
N MET A 1 -3.98 16.37 45.38
CA MET A 1 -3.84 14.90 45.28
C MET A 1 -4.31 14.38 43.91
N ILE A 2 -5.48 14.81 43.43
CA ILE A 2 -6.03 14.46 42.10
C ILE A 2 -5.11 14.76 40.88
N PRO A 3 -4.35 15.88 40.82
CA PRO A 3 -3.52 16.19 39.64
C PRO A 3 -2.42 15.16 39.42
N ASN A 4 -1.73 14.74 40.49
CA ASN A 4 -0.59 13.81 40.42
C ASN A 4 -1.00 12.41 39.93
N ILE A 5 -2.24 12.00 40.19
CA ILE A 5 -2.77 10.71 39.72
C ILE A 5 -3.02 10.76 38.21
N LEU A 6 -3.68 11.82 37.72
CA LEU A 6 -3.88 12.04 36.28
C LEU A 6 -2.55 12.16 35.51
N PHE A 7 -1.53 12.80 36.10
CA PHE A 7 -0.19 12.88 35.50
C PHE A 7 0.48 11.52 35.37
N LEU A 8 0.39 10.68 36.41
CA LEU A 8 0.96 9.35 36.40
C LEU A 8 0.25 8.44 35.39
N GLU A 9 -1.08 8.54 35.28
CA GLU A 9 -1.88 7.79 34.31
C GLU A 9 -1.46 8.08 32.87
N ILE A 10 -1.18 9.34 32.52
CA ILE A 10 -0.80 9.71 31.15
C ILE A 10 0.59 9.19 30.79
N ILE A 11 1.55 9.24 31.73
CA ILE A 11 2.88 8.68 31.53
C ILE A 11 2.82 7.16 31.39
N LEU A 12 2.06 6.49 32.25
CA LEU A 12 1.86 5.04 32.19
C LEU A 12 1.16 4.61 30.90
N THR A 13 0.13 5.34 30.48
CA THR A 13 -0.59 5.07 29.23
C THR A 13 0.34 5.23 28.03
N SER A 14 1.17 6.29 28.00
CA SER A 14 2.13 6.53 26.93
C SER A 14 3.20 5.43 26.89
N ALA A 15 3.71 4.99 28.04
CA ALA A 15 4.65 3.87 28.13
C ALA A 15 4.02 2.55 27.64
N PHE A 16 2.76 2.30 27.98
CA PHE A 16 2.02 1.12 27.49
C PHE A 16 1.81 1.16 25.97
N LEU A 17 1.48 2.32 25.40
CA LEU A 17 1.37 2.49 23.95
C LEU A 17 2.71 2.25 23.25
N LEU A 18 3.84 2.66 23.85
CA LEU A 18 5.17 2.36 23.31
C LEU A 18 5.43 0.85 23.23
N ILE A 19 5.03 0.09 24.26
CA ILE A 19 5.15 -1.38 24.26
C ILE A 19 4.35 -1.98 23.10
N ILE A 20 3.09 -1.55 22.93
CA ILE A 20 2.22 -2.02 21.83
C ILE A 20 2.85 -1.68 20.48
N SER A 21 3.26 -0.43 20.28
CA SER A 21 3.83 0.04 19.02
C SER A 21 5.12 -0.70 18.67
N THR A 22 5.97 -0.96 19.66
CA THR A 22 7.21 -1.73 19.47
C THR A 22 6.93 -3.19 19.14
N GLY A 23 5.91 -3.79 19.78
CA GLY A 23 5.47 -5.14 19.45
C GLY A 23 4.95 -5.26 18.02
N LEU A 24 4.17 -4.28 17.56
CA LEU A 24 3.70 -4.20 16.17
C LEU A 24 4.86 -3.98 15.19
N GLN A 25 5.82 -3.13 15.51
CA GLN A 25 7.02 -2.92 14.72
C GLN A 25 7.79 -4.23 14.55
N PHE A 26 8.07 -4.95 15.64
CA PHE A 26 8.77 -6.24 15.59
C PHE A 26 8.02 -7.27 14.74
N TYR A 27 6.70 -7.35 14.91
CA TYR A 27 5.85 -8.22 14.10
C TYR A 27 6.00 -7.90 12.61
N LEU A 28 5.94 -6.63 12.23
CA LEU A 28 6.12 -6.20 10.85
C LEU A 28 7.52 -6.56 10.33
N GLU A 29 8.58 -6.14 11.03
CA GLU A 29 9.99 -6.39 10.66
C GLU A 29 10.29 -7.88 10.47
N SER A 30 9.66 -8.77 11.25
CA SER A 30 9.84 -10.22 11.08
C SER A 30 9.20 -10.77 9.79
N ARG A 31 8.14 -10.14 9.30
CA ARG A 31 7.31 -10.64 8.18
C ARG A 31 7.73 -10.05 6.83
N LEU A 32 8.21 -8.82 6.84
CA LEU A 32 8.67 -8.06 5.68
C LEU A 32 9.71 -8.75 4.79
N PRO A 33 10.84 -9.27 5.34
CA PRO A 33 11.88 -9.86 4.51
C PRO A 33 11.38 -11.04 3.68
N SER A 34 10.39 -11.78 4.20
CA SER A 34 9.77 -12.90 3.48
C SER A 34 8.92 -12.44 2.29
N LEU A 35 8.31 -11.25 2.38
CA LEU A 35 7.48 -10.67 1.32
C LEU A 35 8.31 -9.85 0.32
N SER A 36 9.36 -9.18 0.78
CA SER A 36 10.22 -8.33 -0.06
C SER A 36 11.17 -9.16 -0.94
N LYS A 37 11.61 -10.34 -0.47
CA LYS A 37 12.58 -11.18 -1.19
C LYS A 37 12.08 -11.66 -2.56
N ASP A 38 10.78 -11.90 -2.68
CA ASP A 38 10.16 -12.38 -3.92
C ASP A 38 9.43 -11.27 -4.68
N LEU A 39 9.51 -10.02 -4.22
CA LEU A 39 8.71 -8.92 -4.76
C LEU A 39 9.06 -8.58 -6.21
N ASP A 40 10.36 -8.58 -6.55
CA ASP A 40 10.83 -8.38 -7.93
C ASP A 40 10.29 -9.49 -8.85
N LYS A 41 10.29 -10.73 -8.37
CA LYS A 41 9.76 -11.89 -9.10
C LYS A 41 8.25 -11.75 -9.31
N ILE A 42 7.50 -11.37 -8.28
CA ILE A 42 6.04 -11.19 -8.37
C ILE A 42 5.69 -10.04 -9.31
N THR A 43 6.41 -8.93 -9.21
CA THR A 43 6.23 -7.77 -10.09
C THR A 43 6.52 -8.15 -11.54
N PHE A 44 7.58 -8.95 -11.78
CA PHE A 44 7.87 -9.50 -13.11
C PHE A 44 6.75 -10.41 -13.63
N LEU A 45 6.27 -11.34 -12.81
CA LEU A 45 5.18 -12.26 -13.18
C LEU A 45 3.88 -11.50 -13.49
N ALA A 46 3.54 -10.48 -12.71
CA ALA A 46 2.37 -9.64 -12.95
C ALA A 46 2.53 -8.82 -14.25
N LYS A 47 3.71 -8.26 -14.52
CA LYS A 47 4.02 -7.57 -15.78
C LYS A 47 3.92 -8.52 -16.98
N LEU A 48 4.42 -9.75 -16.84
CA LEU A 48 4.32 -10.77 -17.87
C LEU A 48 2.86 -11.16 -18.14
N GLU A 49 2.05 -11.31 -17.09
CA GLU A 49 0.61 -11.61 -17.23
C GLU A 49 -0.13 -10.48 -17.97
N ALA A 50 0.17 -9.23 -17.63
CA ALA A 50 -0.39 -8.06 -18.33
C ALA A 50 0.03 -8.02 -19.80
N LEU A 51 1.32 -8.26 -20.09
CA LEU A 51 1.85 -8.33 -21.44
C LEU A 51 1.17 -9.45 -22.24
N LEU A 52 1.06 -10.65 -21.68
CA LEU A 52 0.40 -11.78 -22.32
C LEU A 52 -1.06 -11.48 -22.63
N SER A 53 -1.76 -10.78 -21.73
CA SER A 53 -3.16 -10.40 -21.94
C SER A 53 -3.31 -9.33 -23.02
N LEU A 54 -2.35 -8.42 -23.12
CA LEU A 54 -2.28 -7.44 -24.20
C LEU A 54 -1.96 -8.12 -25.55
N VAL A 55 -1.03 -9.09 -25.57
CA VAL A 55 -0.75 -9.91 -26.76
C VAL A 55 -2.00 -10.68 -27.17
N GLN A 56 -2.70 -11.33 -26.23
CA GLN A 56 -3.96 -12.04 -26.51
C GLN A 56 -5.06 -11.13 -27.04
N LEU A 57 -5.14 -9.89 -26.53
CA LEU A 57 -6.07 -8.88 -27.02
C LEU A 57 -5.73 -8.49 -28.46
N LEU A 58 -4.46 -8.22 -28.76
CA LEU A 58 -4.00 -7.85 -30.10
C LEU A 58 -4.05 -9.00 -31.11
N SER A 59 -3.86 -10.24 -30.65
CA SER A 59 -3.96 -11.45 -31.48
C SER A 59 -5.37 -12.01 -31.56
N SER A 60 -6.36 -11.37 -30.94
CA SER A 60 -7.75 -11.80 -31.06
C SER A 60 -8.23 -11.51 -32.48
N ASP A 61 -8.69 -12.52 -33.20
CA ASP A 61 -9.23 -12.38 -34.56
C ASP A 61 -10.24 -11.22 -34.63
N LYS A 62 -11.10 -11.05 -33.62
CA LYS A 62 -12.08 -9.95 -33.56
C LYS A 62 -11.46 -8.56 -33.45
N VAL A 63 -10.39 -8.41 -32.67
CA VAL A 63 -9.71 -7.13 -32.47
C VAL A 63 -8.81 -6.82 -33.66
N SER A 64 -8.15 -7.84 -34.22
CA SER A 64 -7.36 -7.76 -35.44
C SER A 64 -8.24 -7.36 -36.63
N ASP A 65 -9.38 -8.02 -36.82
CA ASP A 65 -10.35 -7.71 -37.88
C ASP A 65 -10.92 -6.28 -37.72
N MET A 66 -11.17 -5.83 -36.48
CA MET A 66 -11.57 -4.44 -36.23
C MET A 66 -10.46 -3.44 -36.55
N LEU A 67 -9.21 -3.72 -36.14
CA LEU A 67 -8.06 -2.86 -36.40
C LEU A 67 -7.75 -2.77 -37.89
N GLU A 68 -7.71 -3.90 -38.59
CA GLU A 68 -7.55 -3.95 -40.04
C GLU A 68 -8.71 -3.25 -40.74
N GLY A 69 -9.96 -3.52 -40.35
CA GLY A 69 -11.13 -2.84 -40.91
C GLY A 69 -11.07 -1.33 -40.73
N THR A 70 -10.59 -0.85 -39.57
CA THR A 70 -10.43 0.58 -39.28
C THR A 70 -9.26 1.20 -40.07
N ILE A 71 -8.13 0.50 -40.17
CA ILE A 71 -6.95 0.93 -40.92
C ILE A 71 -7.22 0.97 -42.42
N ILE A 72 -7.98 0.00 -42.96
CA ILE A 72 -8.39 -0.07 -44.37
C ILE A 72 -9.47 0.99 -44.67
N ALA A 73 -10.39 1.24 -43.74
CA ALA A 73 -11.41 2.28 -43.90
C ALA A 73 -10.84 3.71 -43.84
N SER A 74 -9.77 3.94 -43.09
CA SER A 74 -9.13 5.26 -42.92
C SER A 74 -8.71 5.94 -44.24
N PRO A 75 -8.09 5.26 -45.22
CA PRO A 75 -7.78 5.83 -46.53
C PRO A 75 -8.95 5.79 -47.53
N LEU A 76 -10.03 5.04 -47.26
CA LEU A 76 -11.14 4.83 -48.20
C LEU A 76 -12.25 5.89 -48.16
N ASN A 77 -12.10 6.95 -47.36
CA ASN A 77 -13.11 8.02 -47.20
C ASN A 77 -14.49 7.47 -46.79
N VAL A 78 -14.49 6.40 -45.99
CA VAL A 78 -15.70 5.83 -45.38
C VAL A 78 -16.34 6.90 -44.51
N LYS A 79 -17.66 7.09 -44.61
CA LYS A 79 -18.36 8.09 -43.80
C LYS A 79 -18.15 7.77 -42.33
N ILE A 80 -17.79 8.78 -41.54
CA ILE A 80 -17.55 8.67 -40.10
C ILE A 80 -18.72 7.94 -39.39
N GLU A 81 -19.95 8.14 -39.85
CA GLU A 81 -21.17 7.50 -39.35
C GLU A 81 -21.19 5.96 -39.50
N GLU A 82 -20.57 5.42 -40.55
CA GLU A 82 -20.47 3.96 -40.78
C GLU A 82 -19.37 3.34 -39.91
N LEU A 83 -18.26 4.06 -39.73
CA LEU A 83 -17.19 3.69 -38.80
C LEU A 83 -17.72 3.68 -37.36
N GLU A 84 -18.50 4.69 -36.98
CA GLU A 84 -19.08 4.84 -35.64
C GLU A 84 -20.10 3.74 -35.33
N LYS A 85 -20.92 3.34 -36.31
CA LYS A 85 -21.81 2.17 -36.20
C LYS A 85 -21.03 0.87 -36.02
N TYR A 86 -19.96 0.67 -36.80
CA TYR A 86 -19.14 -0.54 -36.73
C TYR A 86 -18.38 -0.65 -35.41
N VAL A 87 -17.82 0.46 -34.91
CA VAL A 87 -17.17 0.51 -33.60
C VAL A 87 -18.20 0.30 -32.49
N SER A 88 -19.36 0.97 -32.52
CA SER A 88 -20.40 0.84 -31.50
C SER A 88 -20.96 -0.59 -31.40
N ALA A 89 -21.12 -1.29 -32.53
CA ALA A 89 -21.62 -2.67 -32.56
C ALA A 89 -20.65 -3.68 -31.93
N ASN A 90 -19.35 -3.37 -31.90
CA ASN A 90 -18.31 -4.25 -31.36
C ASN A 90 -17.70 -3.73 -30.05
N TRP A 91 -18.09 -2.52 -29.61
CA TRP A 91 -17.53 -1.84 -28.46
C TRP A 91 -17.67 -2.64 -27.17
N ASP A 92 -18.83 -3.26 -26.91
CA ASP A 92 -19.06 -4.02 -25.67
C ASP A 92 -18.10 -5.23 -25.56
N ASN A 93 -17.79 -5.88 -26.67
CA ASN A 93 -16.80 -6.97 -26.70
C ASN A 93 -15.38 -6.42 -26.49
N LEU A 94 -15.01 -5.35 -27.19
CA LEU A 94 -13.70 -4.71 -27.06
C LEU A 94 -13.45 -4.19 -25.64
N LYS A 95 -14.47 -3.57 -25.06
CA LYS A 95 -14.46 -3.02 -23.70
C LYS A 95 -14.18 -4.10 -22.67
N GLY A 96 -14.80 -5.29 -22.77
CA GLY A 96 -14.52 -6.40 -21.87
C GLY A 96 -13.05 -6.83 -21.88
N PHE A 97 -12.43 -6.91 -23.06
CA PHE A 97 -11.00 -7.24 -23.17
C PHE A 97 -10.10 -6.12 -22.63
N ILE A 98 -10.44 -4.85 -22.92
CA ILE A 98 -9.72 -3.68 -22.40
C ILE A 98 -9.81 -3.62 -20.86
N ASP A 99 -10.98 -3.90 -20.30
CA ASP A 99 -11.21 -3.91 -18.85
C ASP A 99 -10.34 -4.98 -18.16
N ILE A 100 -10.19 -6.17 -18.75
CA ILE A 100 -9.29 -7.22 -18.25
C ILE A 100 -7.82 -6.77 -18.28
N VAL A 101 -7.37 -6.15 -19.38
CA VAL A 101 -5.99 -5.64 -19.49
C VAL A 101 -5.75 -4.52 -18.47
N ASN A 102 -6.70 -3.59 -18.34
CA ASN A 102 -6.65 -2.52 -17.35
C ASN A 102 -6.60 -3.05 -15.91
N GLU A 103 -7.37 -4.10 -15.58
CA GLU A 103 -7.31 -4.73 -14.27
C GLU A 103 -5.92 -5.32 -13.99
N LYS A 104 -5.31 -5.97 -14.99
CA LYS A 104 -3.96 -6.56 -14.85
C LYS A 104 -2.87 -5.51 -14.72
N ILE A 105 -2.94 -4.42 -15.47
CA ILE A 105 -2.03 -3.27 -15.31
C ILE A 105 -2.21 -2.65 -13.92
N LYS A 106 -3.45 -2.44 -13.47
CA LYS A 106 -3.75 -1.91 -12.14
C LYS A 106 -3.19 -2.80 -11.03
N ASN A 107 -3.20 -4.12 -11.20
CA ASN A 107 -2.57 -5.05 -10.25
C ASN A 107 -1.05 -4.84 -10.17
N VAL A 108 -0.37 -4.63 -11.30
CA VAL A 108 1.06 -4.31 -11.33
C VAL A 108 1.34 -3.01 -10.58
N ASP A 109 0.62 -1.94 -10.90
CA ASP A 109 0.77 -0.64 -10.24
C ASP A 109 0.50 -0.74 -8.74
N ARG A 110 -0.51 -1.53 -8.35
CA ARG A 110 -0.86 -1.75 -6.95
C ARG A 110 0.25 -2.48 -6.19
N ILE A 111 0.87 -3.49 -6.79
CA ILE A 111 1.98 -4.24 -6.16
C ILE A 111 3.18 -3.31 -5.93
N ILE A 112 3.55 -2.50 -6.92
CA ILE A 112 4.65 -1.54 -6.82
C ILE A 112 4.36 -0.51 -5.72
N PHE A 113 3.17 0.11 -5.76
CA PHE A 113 2.74 1.08 -4.76
C PHE A 113 2.76 0.49 -3.35
N LEU A 114 2.19 -0.70 -3.15
CA LEU A 114 2.15 -1.35 -1.84
C LEU A 114 3.57 -1.62 -1.31
N SER A 115 4.52 -1.99 -2.16
CA SER A 115 5.89 -2.23 -1.74
C SER A 115 6.59 -0.97 -1.24
N GLU A 116 6.49 0.12 -2.00
CA GLU A 116 7.11 1.40 -1.67
C GLU A 116 6.51 1.97 -0.39
N GLU A 117 5.17 1.96 -0.30
CA GLU A 117 4.43 2.50 0.84
C GLU A 117 4.75 1.74 2.12
N LEU A 118 4.85 0.41 2.03
CA LEU A 118 5.09 -0.46 3.18
C LEU A 118 6.50 -0.19 3.72
N ASN A 119 7.53 -0.13 2.86
CA ASN A 119 8.91 0.23 3.24
C ASN A 119 9.02 1.61 3.89
N ALA A 120 8.37 2.62 3.31
CA ALA A 120 8.34 3.97 3.87
C ALA A 120 7.67 3.99 5.25
N THR A 121 6.50 3.34 5.37
CA THR A 121 5.71 3.31 6.60
C THR A 121 6.47 2.67 7.77
N ILE A 122 7.22 1.60 7.53
CA ILE A 122 8.06 0.98 8.58
C ILE A 122 9.14 1.92 9.06
N SER A 123 9.84 2.57 8.13
CA SER A 123 10.88 3.53 8.48
C SER A 123 10.32 4.65 9.37
N HIS A 124 9.11 5.13 9.04
CA HIS A 124 8.37 6.08 9.87
C HIS A 124 8.06 5.51 11.26
N ILE A 125 7.48 4.31 11.37
CA ILE A 125 7.15 3.67 12.66
C ILE A 125 8.40 3.51 13.54
N ILE A 126 9.51 3.04 12.97
CA ILE A 126 10.79 2.88 13.68
C ILE A 126 11.24 4.23 14.26
N ASN A 127 11.16 5.30 13.45
CA ASN A 127 11.61 6.61 13.88
C ASN A 127 10.68 7.24 14.92
N GLU A 128 9.37 7.09 14.74
CA GLU A 128 8.34 7.53 15.69
C GLU A 128 8.47 6.83 17.05
N ASN A 129 8.74 5.53 17.07
CA ASN A 129 9.00 4.78 18.30
C ASN A 129 10.28 5.25 19.01
N LYS A 130 11.36 5.53 18.27
CA LYS A 130 12.61 6.08 18.82
C LYS A 130 12.39 7.46 19.43
N ILE A 131 11.71 8.35 18.72
CA ILE A 131 11.40 9.70 19.21
C ILE A 131 10.54 9.59 20.48
N SER A 132 9.49 8.76 20.46
CA SER A 132 8.61 8.55 21.60
C SER A 132 9.35 8.03 22.83
N LEU A 133 10.29 7.10 22.65
CA LEU A 133 11.16 6.62 23.72
C LEU A 133 11.98 7.75 24.35
N VAL A 134 12.63 8.59 23.52
CA VAL A 134 13.41 9.74 24.00
C VAL A 134 12.53 10.72 24.78
N LEU A 135 11.34 11.01 24.27
CA LEU A 135 10.38 11.91 24.93
C LEU A 135 9.93 11.35 26.29
N LEU A 136 9.69 10.04 26.40
CA LEU A 136 9.31 9.40 27.67
C LEU A 136 10.46 9.34 28.68
N ILE A 137 11.70 9.15 28.23
CA ILE A 137 12.89 9.25 29.09
C ILE A 137 13.04 10.68 29.63
N LEU A 138 12.91 11.69 28.77
CA LEU A 138 12.95 13.09 29.18
C LEU A 138 11.80 13.43 30.14
N SER A 139 10.59 12.96 29.86
CA SER A 139 9.43 13.09 30.75
C SER A 139 9.73 12.52 32.15
N SER A 140 10.28 11.31 32.21
CA SER A 140 10.64 10.65 33.46
C SER A 140 11.73 11.41 34.22
N LEU A 141 12.74 11.93 33.51
CA LEU A 141 13.80 12.75 34.09
C LEU A 141 13.25 14.06 34.68
N PHE A 142 12.40 14.77 33.96
CA PHE A 142 11.78 16.00 34.45
C PHE A 142 10.86 15.75 35.65
N LEU A 143 10.20 14.59 35.70
CA LEU A 143 9.41 14.17 36.85
C LEU A 143 10.30 13.95 38.09
N LEU A 144 11.45 13.30 37.94
CA LEU A 144 12.44 13.15 39.03
C LEU A 144 12.99 14.49 39.53
N LEU A 145 13.12 15.47 38.64
CA LEU A 145 13.55 16.84 38.95
C LEU A 145 12.41 17.74 39.47
N ASN A 146 11.22 17.20 39.73
CA ASN A 146 10.01 17.91 40.16
C ASN A 146 9.45 18.97 39.16
N PHE A 147 9.84 18.91 37.88
CA PHE A 147 9.27 19.75 36.82
C PHE A 147 8.05 19.10 36.17
N MET A 148 6.94 18.99 36.91
CA MET A 148 5.75 18.23 36.48
C MET A 148 5.11 18.73 35.18
N SER A 149 4.96 20.05 35.00
CA SER A 149 4.34 20.61 33.78
C SER A 149 5.17 20.29 32.52
N VAL A 150 6.49 20.31 32.64
CA VAL A 150 7.39 19.99 31.53
C VAL A 150 7.29 18.50 31.22
N ALA A 151 7.40 17.64 32.23
CA ALA A 151 7.22 16.19 32.07
C ALA A 151 5.91 15.84 31.34
N PHE A 152 4.81 16.51 31.72
CA PHE A 152 3.52 16.33 31.07
C PHE A 152 3.52 16.65 29.58
N VAL A 153 4.14 17.76 29.16
CA VAL A 153 4.22 18.14 27.74
C VAL A 153 4.97 17.07 26.94
N PHE A 154 6.11 16.59 27.46
CA PHE A 154 6.88 15.53 26.80
C PHE A 154 6.09 14.22 26.70
N SER A 155 5.39 13.82 27.77
CA SER A 155 4.53 12.62 27.74
C SER A 155 3.35 12.77 26.78
N GLY A 156 2.72 13.95 26.72
CA GLY A 156 1.60 14.21 25.81
C GLY A 156 2.03 14.17 24.34
N LEU A 157 3.21 14.70 24.01
CA LEU A 157 3.80 14.59 22.67
C LEU A 157 4.10 13.13 22.32
N ALA A 158 4.69 12.38 23.25
CA ALA A 158 4.94 10.95 23.06
C ALA A 158 3.64 10.18 22.81
N PHE A 159 2.58 10.47 23.57
CA PHE A 159 1.26 9.88 23.37
C PHE A 159 0.74 10.10 21.94
N GLY A 160 0.77 11.34 21.45
CA GLY A 160 0.29 11.67 20.11
C GLY A 160 1.05 10.94 19.01
N ILE A 161 2.39 10.91 19.10
CA ILE A 161 3.25 10.20 18.14
C ILE A 161 2.96 8.70 18.17
N LEU A 162 2.79 8.10 19.36
CA LEU A 162 2.51 6.67 19.49
C LEU A 162 1.15 6.27 18.90
N VAL A 163 0.13 7.11 19.03
CA VAL A 163 -1.17 6.85 18.39
C VAL A 163 -1.05 6.84 16.86
N ILE A 164 -0.26 7.75 16.30
CA ILE A 164 0.04 7.79 14.86
C ILE A 164 0.81 6.52 14.46
N ALA A 165 1.87 6.17 15.19
CA ALA A 165 2.69 4.99 14.93
C ALA A 165 1.90 3.68 14.95
N ILE A 166 0.99 3.52 15.92
CA ILE A 166 0.11 2.35 16.00
C ILE A 166 -0.85 2.31 14.81
N THR A 167 -1.45 3.44 14.45
CA THR A 167 -2.37 3.53 13.31
C THR A 167 -1.65 3.19 11.99
N SER A 168 -0.47 3.75 11.78
CA SER A 168 0.41 3.45 10.65
C SER A 168 0.80 1.97 10.63
N SER A 169 1.11 1.39 11.79
CA SER A 169 1.41 -0.03 11.92
C SER A 169 0.24 -0.91 11.50
N LEU A 170 -0.99 -0.58 11.91
CA LEU A 170 -2.18 -1.33 11.51
C LEU A 170 -2.44 -1.24 10.01
N ASN A 171 -2.21 -0.08 9.38
CA ASN A 171 -2.29 0.07 7.93
C ASN A 171 -1.20 -0.74 7.23
N CYS A 172 0.03 -0.74 7.75
CA CYS A 172 1.12 -1.55 7.25
C CYS A 172 0.79 -3.06 7.30
N VAL A 173 0.10 -3.53 8.34
CA VAL A 173 -0.38 -4.92 8.42
C VAL A 173 -1.39 -5.22 7.31
N LYS A 174 -2.32 -4.29 7.01
CA LYS A 174 -3.27 -4.45 5.91
C LYS A 174 -2.54 -4.54 4.56
N TYR A 175 -1.60 -3.63 4.30
CA TYR A 175 -0.80 -3.64 3.07
C TYR A 175 0.04 -4.92 2.94
N ALA A 176 0.64 -5.40 4.03
CA ALA A 176 1.39 -6.65 4.05
C ALA A 176 0.51 -7.87 3.73
N ASN A 177 -0.73 -7.88 4.21
CA ASN A 177 -1.69 -8.95 3.91
C ASN A 177 -2.18 -8.89 2.45
N GLU A 178 -2.42 -7.69 1.92
CA GLU A 178 -2.77 -7.50 0.50
C GLU A 178 -1.63 -7.97 -0.41
N LEU A 179 -0.38 -7.59 -0.09
CA LEU A 179 0.81 -8.03 -0.80
C LEU A 179 1.01 -9.56 -0.71
N LYS A 180 0.73 -10.16 0.45
CA LYS A 180 0.73 -11.63 0.62
C LYS A 180 -0.31 -12.31 -0.29
N SER A 181 -1.47 -11.70 -0.50
CA SER A 181 -2.48 -12.23 -1.42
C SER A 181 -1.97 -12.26 -2.85
N PHE A 182 -1.26 -11.21 -3.29
CA PHE A 182 -0.61 -11.19 -4.60
C PHE A 182 0.52 -12.23 -4.69
N HIS A 183 1.37 -12.35 -3.66
CA HIS A 183 2.39 -13.39 -3.58
C HIS A 183 1.77 -14.78 -3.75
N SER A 184 0.71 -15.10 -3.01
CA SER A 184 -0.01 -16.37 -3.15
C SER A 184 -0.57 -16.57 -4.56
N LYS A 185 -1.19 -15.55 -5.16
CA LYS A 185 -1.77 -15.61 -6.51
C LYS A 185 -0.70 -15.95 -7.55
N TYR A 186 0.45 -15.29 -7.51
CA TYR A 186 1.49 -15.43 -8.54
C TYR A 186 2.44 -16.61 -8.32
N THR A 187 2.56 -17.11 -7.09
CA THR A 187 3.50 -18.20 -6.77
C THR A 187 2.85 -19.59 -6.86
N LEU A 188 1.53 -19.70 -6.74
CA LEU A 188 0.79 -20.97 -6.89
C LEU A 188 0.55 -21.38 -8.36
N HIS A 189 0.84 -20.51 -9.32
CA HIS A 189 0.71 -20.78 -10.76
C HIS A 189 2.02 -21.21 -11.44
N LEU A 190 3.01 -21.64 -10.64
CA LEU A 190 4.29 -22.22 -11.06
C LEU A 190 4.35 -23.69 -10.63
#